data_AF-A0A839FCU2-F1
#
_entry.id   AF-A0A839FCU2-F1
#
_cell.length_a   1.000
_cell.length_b   1.000
_cell.length_c   1.000
_cell.angle_alpha   90.00
_cell.angle_beta   90.00
_cell.angle_gamma   90.00
#
_symmetry.space_group_name_H-M   'P 1'
#
loop_
_entity.id
_entity.type
_entity.pdbx_description
1 polymer ?
#
loop_
_entity_poly.entity_id
_entity_poly.type
_entity_poly.pdbx_seq_one_letter_code
_entity_poly.pdbx_strand_id
1 'polypeptide(L)'
;MYRYLLALAVTLGGMQFVTVPEAQAQERAVRCESRKFRYNECDADMRRPRIIRQLSGSPCIPGQSWGFSRGRIWVDKGCGAVFADSGGRPRWRDQDDRPRRDDRYPRRDDRRNYGDDRYYQPDDY
;
A
#
# COMPACT_ATOMS: atom_id res chain seq x y z
N MET A 1 28.66 60.41 -16.27
CA MET A 1 29.74 59.40 -16.31
C MET A 1 29.51 58.38 -15.19
N TYR A 2 28.91 57.25 -15.56
CA TYR A 2 29.07 55.88 -15.06
C TYR A 2 29.48 55.57 -13.59
N ARG A 3 28.67 54.68 -12.98
CA ARG A 3 29.01 53.39 -12.30
C ARG A 3 28.87 53.32 -10.77
N TYR A 4 27.75 52.70 -10.38
CA TYR A 4 27.61 51.61 -9.39
C TYR A 4 28.61 51.54 -8.24
N LEU A 5 28.12 51.74 -7.00
CA LEU A 5 28.51 50.97 -5.81
C LEU A 5 27.30 50.92 -4.86
N LEU A 6 26.87 49.87 -4.18
CA LEU A 6 27.05 48.41 -4.18
C LEU A 6 25.86 47.91 -3.34
N ALA A 7 25.27 46.77 -3.71
CA ALA A 7 24.16 46.16 -3.00
C ALA A 7 24.56 45.77 -1.56
N LEU A 8 23.68 46.04 -0.59
CA LEU A 8 23.65 45.26 0.65
C LEU A 8 22.41 44.37 0.63
N ALA A 9 22.53 43.30 -0.15
CA ALA A 9 21.77 42.09 0.06
C ALA A 9 22.34 41.38 1.29
N VAL A 10 21.61 41.43 2.40
CA VAL A 10 21.64 40.34 3.38
C VAL A 10 20.19 40.01 3.71
N THR A 11 19.62 39.20 2.81
CA THR A 11 18.41 38.44 3.05
C THR A 11 18.59 37.67 4.35
N LEU A 12 17.89 38.08 5.41
CA LEU A 12 17.89 37.35 6.67
C LEU A 12 17.47 35.90 6.39
N GLY A 13 18.40 35.01 6.74
CA GLY A 13 18.37 33.56 6.72
C GLY A 13 16.99 32.94 6.52
N GLY A 14 16.86 32.25 5.39
CA GLY A 14 15.66 31.52 5.03
C GLY A 14 15.21 30.55 6.11
N MET A 15 14.07 30.84 6.73
CA MET A 15 13.13 29.80 7.09
C MET A 15 12.57 29.25 5.78
N GLN A 16 13.26 28.25 5.27
CA GLN A 16 12.73 27.38 4.24
C GLN A 16 11.45 26.77 4.83
N PHE A 17 10.29 27.21 4.35
CA PHE A 17 9.06 26.46 4.50
C PHE A 17 9.28 25.16 3.73
N VAL A 18 9.84 24.15 4.40
CA VAL A 18 9.92 22.80 3.85
C VAL A 18 8.48 22.36 3.65
N THR A 19 7.98 22.48 2.42
CA THR A 19 6.76 21.81 2.01
C THR A 19 7.12 20.34 1.98
N VAL A 20 7.02 19.67 3.14
CA VAL A 20 6.97 18.21 3.15
C VAL A 20 5.79 17.89 2.25
N PRO A 21 5.99 17.22 1.10
CA PRO A 21 4.85 16.71 0.38
C PRO A 21 4.24 15.73 1.36
N GLU A 22 3.04 16.03 1.86
CA GLU A 22 2.25 15.00 2.48
C GLU A 22 2.20 13.89 1.45
N ALA A 23 2.95 12.82 1.70
CA ALA A 23 2.71 11.55 1.06
C ALA A 23 1.34 11.14 1.57
N GLN A 24 0.30 11.78 1.03
CA GLN A 24 -1.05 11.31 1.08
C GLN A 24 -0.96 10.03 0.27
N ALA A 25 -0.65 8.94 0.97
CA ALA A 25 -1.31 7.68 0.70
C ALA A 25 -2.79 8.05 0.72
N GLN A 26 -3.29 8.55 -0.41
CA GLN A 26 -4.68 8.72 -0.67
C GLN A 26 -5.16 7.29 -0.65
N GLU A 27 -5.57 6.84 0.53
CA GLU A 27 -6.47 5.72 0.67
C GLU A 27 -7.55 6.06 -0.35
N ARG A 28 -7.53 5.35 -1.48
CA ARG A 28 -8.28 5.73 -2.69
C ARG A 28 -9.74 5.55 -2.34
N ALA A 29 -10.29 6.57 -1.71
CA ALA A 29 -11.61 6.61 -1.14
C ALA A 29 -12.42 7.56 -2.01
N VAL A 30 -13.48 7.04 -2.61
CA VAL A 30 -14.36 7.77 -3.49
C VAL A 30 -15.70 7.92 -2.79
N ARG A 31 -16.15 9.16 -2.64
CA ARG A 31 -17.51 9.46 -2.21
C ARG A 31 -18.42 9.43 -3.43
N CYS A 32 -19.47 8.62 -3.39
CA CYS A 32 -20.50 8.59 -4.43
C CYS A 32 -21.89 8.57 -3.80
N GLU A 33 -22.80 9.38 -4.32
CA GLU A 33 -24.16 9.54 -3.78
C GLU A 33 -25.24 9.65 -4.87
N SER A 34 -26.37 8.98 -4.62
CA SER A 34 -27.59 9.09 -5.42
C SER A 34 -28.39 10.29 -4.92
N ARG A 35 -28.41 11.36 -5.72
CA ARG A 35 -29.18 12.56 -5.39
C ARG A 35 -30.61 12.42 -5.92
N LYS A 36 -31.60 12.83 -5.11
CA LYS A 36 -33.03 12.77 -5.48
C LYS A 36 -33.47 11.37 -5.96
N PHE A 37 -32.90 10.30 -5.38
CA PHE A 37 -33.17 8.91 -5.76
C PHE A 37 -32.90 8.59 -7.23
N ARG A 38 -31.93 9.26 -7.86
CA ARG A 38 -31.52 9.00 -9.24
C ARG A 38 -30.20 8.25 -9.31
N TYR A 39 -30.06 7.47 -10.38
CA TYR A 39 -28.81 6.81 -10.75
C TYR A 39 -27.69 7.84 -10.93
N ASN A 40 -26.52 7.54 -10.37
CA ASN A 40 -25.31 8.35 -10.51
C ASN A 40 -24.09 7.44 -10.61
N GLU A 41 -23.08 7.86 -11.38
CA GLU A 41 -21.80 7.16 -11.52
C GLU A 41 -20.65 8.04 -11.06
N CYS A 42 -19.66 7.44 -10.41
CA CYS A 42 -18.42 8.09 -10.00
C CYS A 42 -17.24 7.25 -10.49
N ASP A 43 -16.23 7.92 -11.05
CA ASP A 43 -14.98 7.25 -11.40
C ASP A 43 -14.28 6.74 -10.13
N ALA A 44 -13.85 5.48 -10.19
CA ALA A 44 -13.20 4.82 -9.06
C ALA A 44 -12.01 4.00 -9.57
N ASP A 45 -10.81 4.54 -9.40
CA ASP A 45 -9.55 3.81 -9.66
C ASP A 45 -9.27 2.78 -8.55
N MET A 46 -10.14 1.77 -8.48
CA MET A 46 -10.15 0.71 -7.49
C MET A 46 -10.31 -0.65 -8.15
N ARG A 47 -9.79 -1.71 -7.53
CA ARG A 47 -9.98 -3.08 -8.02
C ARG A 47 -11.21 -3.74 -7.42
N ARG A 48 -11.44 -3.57 -6.12
CA ARG A 48 -12.54 -4.20 -5.37
C ARG A 48 -13.10 -3.21 -4.34
N PRO A 49 -13.91 -2.23 -4.78
CA PRO A 49 -14.46 -1.24 -3.87
C PRO A 49 -15.40 -1.88 -2.86
N ARG A 50 -15.25 -1.44 -1.62
CA ARG A 50 -16.15 -1.75 -0.49
C ARG A 50 -16.62 -0.45 0.13
N ILE A 51 -17.82 -0.47 0.71
CA ILE A 51 -18.29 0.66 1.52
C ILE A 51 -17.48 0.68 2.81
N ILE A 52 -16.81 1.80 3.07
CA ILE A 52 -16.09 2.07 4.33
C ILE A 52 -16.88 3.01 5.24
N ARG A 53 -17.81 3.81 4.68
CA ARG A 53 -18.70 4.66 5.45
C ARG A 53 -19.99 4.93 4.67
N GLN A 54 -21.15 4.67 5.27
CA GLN A 54 -22.43 5.09 4.69
C GLN A 54 -22.71 6.56 5.04
N LEU A 55 -23.21 7.32 4.07
CA LEU A 55 -23.55 8.74 4.21
C LEU A 55 -25.06 9.00 4.15
N SER A 56 -25.82 8.12 3.49
CA SER A 56 -27.28 8.22 3.36
C SER A 56 -28.01 7.47 4.49
N GLY A 57 -29.24 7.90 4.78
CA GLY A 57 -30.19 7.09 5.56
C GLY A 57 -30.79 5.93 4.77
N SER A 58 -30.84 6.05 3.43
CA SER A 58 -31.27 4.96 2.54
C SER A 58 -30.21 3.83 2.49
N PRO A 59 -30.63 2.57 2.41
CA PRO A 59 -29.72 1.43 2.45
C PRO A 59 -28.89 1.30 1.17
N CYS A 60 -27.60 1.01 1.35
CA CYS A 60 -26.66 0.72 0.27
C CYS A 60 -26.45 -0.79 0.11
N ILE A 61 -27.27 -1.42 -0.73
CA ILE A 61 -27.29 -2.86 -0.97
C ILE A 61 -26.58 -3.18 -2.30
N PRO A 62 -25.56 -4.07 -2.28
CA PRO A 62 -24.85 -4.48 -3.49
C PRO A 62 -25.80 -5.02 -4.56
N GLY A 63 -25.65 -4.56 -5.79
CA GLY A 63 -26.47 -4.95 -6.94
C GLY A 63 -27.88 -4.35 -6.97
N GLN A 64 -28.34 -3.66 -5.92
CA GLN A 64 -29.69 -3.08 -5.87
C GLN A 64 -29.69 -1.56 -5.82
N SER A 65 -28.85 -0.96 -4.98
CA SER A 65 -28.71 0.49 -4.82
C SER A 65 -27.27 0.97 -4.98
N TRP A 66 -26.31 0.06 -5.15
CA TRP A 66 -24.98 0.39 -5.66
C TRP A 66 -24.31 -0.81 -6.33
N GLY A 67 -23.26 -0.54 -7.09
CA GLY A 67 -22.38 -1.57 -7.64
C GLY A 67 -21.12 -0.99 -8.25
N PHE A 68 -20.28 -1.86 -8.82
CA PHE A 68 -19.04 -1.48 -9.47
C PHE A 68 -18.92 -2.17 -10.83
N SER A 69 -18.73 -1.40 -11.90
CA SER A 69 -18.59 -1.90 -13.26
C SER A 69 -17.75 -0.94 -14.10
N ARG A 70 -16.91 -1.49 -14.99
CA ARG A 70 -16.06 -0.70 -15.92
C ARG A 70 -15.19 0.37 -15.23
N GLY A 71 -14.70 0.11 -14.02
CA GLY A 71 -13.90 1.08 -13.26
C GLY A 71 -14.71 2.23 -12.66
N ARG A 72 -16.04 2.13 -12.65
CA ARG A 72 -16.94 3.12 -12.08
C ARG A 72 -17.84 2.51 -11.01
N ILE A 73 -18.07 3.28 -9.96
CA ILE A 73 -19.07 2.96 -8.95
C ILE A 73 -20.37 3.62 -9.39
N TRP A 74 -21.46 2.86 -9.40
CA TRP A 74 -22.78 3.41 -9.57
C TRP A 74 -23.56 3.31 -8.26
N VAL A 75 -24.43 4.29 -8.02
CA VAL A 75 -25.32 4.37 -6.87
C VAL A 75 -26.71 4.81 -7.33
N ASP A 76 -27.74 4.27 -6.70
CA ASP A 76 -29.14 4.53 -7.04
C ASP A 76 -30.02 4.45 -5.77
N LYS A 77 -31.31 4.79 -5.91
CA LYS A 77 -32.32 4.66 -4.84
C LYS A 77 -31.93 5.36 -3.54
N GLY A 78 -31.20 6.48 -3.64
CA GLY A 78 -30.80 7.29 -2.50
C GLY A 78 -29.58 6.77 -1.73
N CYS A 79 -28.91 5.71 -2.20
CA CYS A 79 -27.66 5.25 -1.60
C CYS A 79 -26.57 6.32 -1.76
N GLY A 80 -25.89 6.65 -0.66
CA GLY A 80 -24.69 7.47 -0.64
C GLY A 80 -23.69 6.91 0.35
N ALA A 81 -22.46 6.71 -0.11
CA ALA A 81 -21.40 6.10 0.68
C ALA A 81 -20.01 6.57 0.24
N VAL A 82 -19.04 6.36 1.12
CA VAL A 82 -17.62 6.40 0.81
C VAL A 82 -17.17 4.97 0.56
N PHE A 83 -16.58 4.78 -0.61
CA PHE A 83 -16.05 3.51 -1.07
C PHE A 83 -14.53 3.56 -1.02
N ALA A 84 -13.87 2.47 -0.67
CA ALA A 84 -12.43 2.34 -0.81
C ALA A 84 -12.07 0.92 -1.25
N ASP A 85 -10.90 0.74 -1.86
CA ASP A 85 -10.44 -0.59 -2.25
C ASP A 85 -10.15 -1.42 -1.00
N SER A 86 -10.49 -2.70 -1.06
CA SER A 86 -10.21 -3.61 0.04
C SER A 86 -8.72 -3.95 0.20
N GLY A 87 -7.93 -3.62 -0.82
CA GLY A 87 -6.59 -4.14 -1.03
C GLY A 87 -5.50 -3.08 -1.18
N GLY A 88 -5.52 -2.03 -0.36
CA GLY A 88 -4.29 -1.30 -0.02
C GLY A 88 -3.39 -2.14 0.88
N ARG A 89 -3.00 -3.35 0.47
CA ARG A 89 -1.80 -3.94 1.05
C ARG A 89 -0.69 -3.01 0.56
N PRO A 90 0.16 -2.42 1.40
CA PRO A 90 1.40 -1.89 0.90
C PRO A 90 2.00 -3.04 0.07
N ARG A 91 2.23 -2.81 -1.21
CA ARG A 91 3.35 -3.50 -1.84
C ARG A 91 4.52 -2.94 -1.05
N TRP A 92 4.85 -3.60 0.06
CA TRP A 92 6.14 -3.41 0.68
C TRP A 92 7.11 -3.64 -0.46
N ARG A 93 7.58 -2.48 -0.90
CA ARG A 93 8.76 -2.23 -1.68
C ARG A 93 9.70 -3.41 -1.56
N ASP A 94 10.18 -3.87 -2.70
CA ASP A 94 11.43 -4.59 -2.82
C ASP A 94 12.47 -4.00 -1.85
N GLN A 95 12.57 -4.59 -0.67
CA GLN A 95 13.46 -4.19 0.41
C GLN A 95 13.92 -5.49 1.05
N ASP A 96 14.76 -6.20 0.31
CA ASP A 96 16.07 -6.70 0.74
C ASP A 96 16.26 -7.27 2.17
N ASP A 97 15.21 -7.73 2.87
CA ASP A 97 15.33 -8.47 4.13
C ASP A 97 15.42 -9.98 3.88
N ARG A 98 16.18 -10.38 2.84
CA ARG A 98 16.78 -11.72 2.88
C ARG A 98 18.00 -11.61 3.78
N PRO A 99 18.04 -12.24 4.97
CA PRO A 99 19.32 -12.61 5.53
C PRO A 99 19.97 -13.55 4.52
N ARG A 100 20.91 -13.01 3.73
CA ARG A 100 21.93 -13.80 3.09
C ARG A 100 22.77 -14.40 4.21
N ARG A 101 22.45 -15.63 4.59
CA ARG A 101 23.34 -16.71 5.08
C ARG A 101 22.52 -17.71 5.88
N ASP A 102 22.48 -18.94 5.40
CA ASP A 102 23.06 -19.99 6.22
C ASP A 102 23.54 -21.10 5.29
N ASP A 103 24.85 -21.18 5.11
CA ASP A 103 25.56 -22.25 4.40
C ASP A 103 25.56 -23.55 5.25
N ARG A 104 24.44 -23.83 5.95
CA ARG A 104 24.28 -24.92 6.93
C ARG A 104 24.14 -26.31 6.31
N TYR A 105 24.30 -26.44 4.99
CA TYR A 105 24.47 -27.74 4.37
C TYR A 105 25.86 -27.80 3.73
N PRO A 106 26.82 -28.51 4.36
CA PRO A 106 28.10 -28.81 3.73
C PRO A 106 27.85 -29.49 2.38
N ARG A 107 28.65 -29.11 1.37
CA ARG A 107 28.63 -29.81 0.09
C ARG A 107 28.99 -31.27 0.32
N ARG A 108 28.41 -32.15 -0.51
CA ARG A 108 28.55 -33.61 -0.46
C ARG A 108 30.00 -34.10 -0.49
N ASP A 109 30.93 -33.21 -0.84
CA ASP A 109 32.35 -33.46 -1.04
C ASP A 109 33.12 -33.58 0.30
N ASP A 110 32.58 -33.01 1.40
CA ASP A 110 33.18 -33.08 2.75
C ASP A 110 32.90 -34.41 3.48
N ARG A 111 31.92 -35.21 3.02
CA ARG A 111 31.56 -36.50 3.65
C ARG A 111 32.67 -37.55 3.61
N ARG A 112 33.69 -37.36 2.78
CA ARG A 112 34.79 -38.34 2.65
C ARG A 112 35.82 -38.24 3.78
N ASN A 113 35.77 -37.18 4.60
CA ASN A 113 36.74 -36.93 5.66
C ASN A 113 36.15 -37.06 7.08
N TYR A 114 35.05 -37.81 7.24
CA TYR A 114 34.65 -38.38 8.52
C TYR A 114 34.66 -39.90 8.37
N GLY A 115 35.83 -40.39 7.99
CA GLY A 115 36.14 -41.80 8.12
C GLY A 115 36.27 -42.13 9.59
N ASP A 116 35.87 -43.36 9.89
CA ASP A 116 36.74 -44.24 10.66
C ASP A 116 36.87 -43.88 12.14
N ASP A 117 35.87 -44.27 12.93
CA ASP A 117 36.14 -44.78 14.28
C ASP A 117 34.94 -45.58 14.82
N ARG A 118 35.19 -46.90 14.94
CA ARG A 118 34.64 -47.86 15.91
C ARG A 118 33.35 -48.61 15.57
N TYR A 119 33.65 -49.80 15.04
CA TYR A 119 32.98 -51.08 15.21
C TYR A 119 32.06 -51.22 16.43
N TYR A 120 30.91 -51.84 16.12
CA TYR A 120 29.95 -52.53 16.97
C TYR A 120 30.61 -53.54 17.93
N GLN A 121 30.19 -53.56 19.20
CA GLN A 121 30.40 -54.69 20.10
C GLN A 121 29.05 -55.02 20.76
N PRO A 122 28.41 -56.15 20.41
CA PRO A 122 27.24 -56.66 21.10
C PRO A 122 27.72 -57.62 22.20
N ASP A 123 27.58 -57.22 23.46
CA ASP A 123 27.92 -58.11 24.57
C ASP A 123 26.62 -58.51 25.27
N ASP A 124 26.30 -59.79 25.14
CA ASP A 124 25.39 -60.58 25.96
C ASP A 124 25.42 -60.17 27.45
N TYR A 125 24.24 -60.03 28.07
CA TYR A 125 23.80 -60.76 29.28
C TYR A 125 22.39 -60.33 29.71
#